data_AF-A0A674PNT7-F1
#
_entry.id   AF-A0A674PNT7-F1
#
_cell.length_a   1.000
_cell.length_b   1.000
_cell.length_c   1.000
_cell.angle_alpha   90.00
_cell.angle_beta   90.00
_cell.angle_gamma   90.00
#
_symmetry.space_group_name_H-M   'P 1'
#
loop_
_entity.id
_entity.type
_entity.pdbx_description
1 polymer ?
#
loop_
_entity_poly.entity_id
_entity_poly.type
_entity_poly.pdbx_seq_one_letter_code
_entity_poly.pdbx_strand_id
1 'polypeptide(L)' 'LTSSNDIIVIELSKRPSGHAFEVILKPPTFDGSPDLKVTTPPRQKPSLEEIQKKLDAAHERRKCQEAELLKH' A
#
# COMPACT_ATOMS: atom_id res chain seq x y z
N LEU A 1 19.45 -6.76 -40.73
CA LEU A 1 19.52 -7.70 -39.59
C LEU A 1 18.55 -7.17 -38.53
N THR A 2 17.30 -7.61 -38.55
CA THR A 2 16.25 -7.07 -37.67
C THR A 2 16.33 -7.72 -36.30
N SER A 3 16.42 -6.87 -35.28
CA SER A 3 16.50 -7.18 -33.85
C SER A 3 15.44 -8.20 -33.41
N SER A 4 15.87 -9.38 -32.97
CA SER A 4 15.03 -10.39 -32.30
C SER A 4 15.51 -10.64 -30.87
N ASN A 5 16.04 -9.61 -30.19
CA ASN A 5 16.55 -9.71 -28.81
C ASN A 5 15.65 -8.98 -27.78
N ASP A 6 14.45 -8.56 -28.19
CA ASP A 6 13.56 -7.70 -27.43
C ASP A 6 12.36 -8.47 -26.83
N ILE A 7 12.43 -9.77 -26.60
CA ILE A 7 11.33 -10.51 -25.93
C ILE A 7 11.92 -11.54 -24.97
N ILE A 8 11.62 -11.40 -23.68
CA ILE A 8 11.94 -12.35 -22.63
C ILE A 8 10.63 -12.83 -22.00
N VAL A 9 10.49 -14.14 -21.83
CA VAL A 9 9.31 -14.77 -21.21
C VAL A 9 9.76 -15.50 -19.95
N ILE A 10 9.17 -15.17 -18.79
CA ILE A 10 9.43 -15.79 -17.49
C ILE A 10 8.19 -16.57 -17.07
N GLU A 11 8.29 -17.89 -16.99
CA GLU A 11 7.16 -18.73 -16.54
C GLU A 11 6.97 -18.59 -15.03
N LEU A 12 5.74 -18.28 -14.59
CA LEU A 12 5.42 -18.05 -13.17
C LEU A 12 4.76 -19.27 -12.54
N SER A 13 3.69 -19.78 -13.15
CA SER A 13 3.02 -20.98 -12.65
C SER A 13 2.15 -21.64 -13.70
N LYS A 14 1.98 -22.96 -13.53
CA LYS A 14 1.09 -23.78 -14.33
C LYS A 14 0.16 -24.55 -13.40
N ARG A 15 -1.14 -24.45 -13.65
CA ARG A 15 -2.21 -25.12 -12.90
C ARG A 15 -3.17 -25.78 -13.89
N PRO A 16 -4.02 -26.74 -13.48
CA PRO A 16 -5.01 -27.33 -14.38
C PRO A 16 -5.95 -26.29 -15.01
N SER A 17 -6.19 -25.17 -14.31
CA SER A 17 -7.03 -24.06 -14.78
C SER A 17 -6.31 -23.11 -15.74
N GLY A 18 -5.00 -23.26 -15.98
CA GLY A 18 -4.25 -22.43 -16.91
C GLY A 18 -2.83 -22.12 -16.48
N HIS A 19 -2.21 -21.19 -17.21
CA HIS A 19 -0.79 -20.87 -17.13
C HIS A 19 -0.58 -19.37 -16.99
N ALA A 20 0.38 -18.99 -16.14
CA ALA A 20 0.79 -17.61 -15.90
C ALA A 20 2.28 -17.43 -16.22
N PHE A 21 2.60 -16.34 -16.90
CA PHE A 21 3.96 -15.96 -17.28
C PHE A 21 4.05 -14.44 -17.36
N GLU A 22 5.26 -13.91 -17.21
CA GLU A 22 5.60 -12.51 -17.41
C GLU A 22 6.31 -12.35 -18.76
N VAL A 23 5.96 -11.30 -19.52
CA VAL A 23 6.60 -10.96 -20.80
C VAL A 23 7.26 -9.61 -20.67
N ILE A 24 8.57 -9.58 -20.91
CA ILE A 24 9.39 -8.38 -20.89
C ILE A 24 9.84 -8.10 -22.32
N LEU A 25 9.25 -7.08 -22.95
CA LEU A 25 9.57 -6.66 -24.32
C LEU A 25 10.82 -5.78 -24.40
N LYS A 26 11.18 -5.13 -23.30
CA LYS A 26 12.45 -4.42 -23.16
C LYS A 26 12.86 -4.57 -21.70
N PRO A 27 14.06 -5.08 -21.40
CA PRO A 27 14.56 -5.06 -20.04
C PRO A 27 14.46 -3.64 -19.48
N PRO A 28 14.10 -3.47 -18.20
CA PRO A 28 14.08 -2.14 -17.60
C PRO A 28 15.46 -1.50 -17.79
N THR A 29 15.49 -0.24 -18.24
CA THR A 29 16.74 0.50 -18.45
C THR A 29 17.41 0.90 -17.13
N PHE A 30 16.74 0.61 -16.01
CA PHE A 30 17.20 0.83 -14.66
C PHE A 30 17.22 -0.52 -13.95
N ASP A 31 18.39 -0.89 -13.46
CA ASP A 31 18.69 -2.15 -12.75
C ASP A 31 18.22 -2.13 -11.29
N GLY A 32 17.78 -0.98 -10.79
CA GLY A 32 17.29 -0.79 -9.43
C GLY A 32 15.78 -0.94 -9.28
N SER A 33 15.36 -1.43 -8.11
CA SER A 33 14.01 -1.21 -7.56
C SER A 33 13.63 0.27 -7.74
N PRO A 34 12.37 0.64 -8.04
CA PRO A 34 11.96 2.03 -8.13
C PRO A 34 12.51 2.77 -6.91
N ASP A 35 13.46 3.68 -7.16
CA ASP A 35 14.15 4.46 -6.14
C ASP A 35 13.22 5.61 -5.70
N LEU A 36 11.95 5.26 -5.51
CA LEU A 36 11.05 6.03 -4.69
C LEU A 36 11.66 5.90 -3.30
N LYS A 37 12.55 6.83 -2.98
CA LYS A 37 12.91 7.16 -1.61
C LYS A 37 11.59 7.53 -0.94
N VAL A 38 10.87 6.54 -0.45
CA VAL A 38 9.79 6.72 0.50
C VAL A 38 10.53 7.20 1.74
N THR A 39 10.83 8.49 1.78
CA THR A 39 11.59 9.15 2.86
C THR A 39 10.86 9.00 4.19
N THR A 40 9.59 8.61 4.15
CA THR A 40 8.81 8.21 5.31
C THR A 40 8.96 6.70 5.56
N PRO A 41 9.47 6.26 6.72
CA PRO A 41 9.39 4.85 7.08
C PRO A 41 7.92 4.38 6.99
N PRO A 42 7.67 3.10 6.64
CA PRO A 42 6.32 2.55 6.63
C PRO A 42 5.63 2.87 7.95
N ARG A 43 4.49 3.58 7.87
CA ARG A 43 3.73 3.89 9.08
C ARG A 43 3.23 2.58 9.67
N GLN A 44 3.49 2.36 10.95
CA GLN A 44 2.88 1.26 11.67
C GLN A 44 1.36 1.44 11.64
N LYS A 45 0.65 0.36 11.34
CA LYS A 45 -0.81 0.35 11.42
C LYS A 45 -1.19 0.45 12.90
N PRO A 46 -2.11 1.34 13.28
CA PRO A 46 -2.53 1.45 14.67
C PRO A 46 -3.21 0.16 15.14
N SER A 47 -3.03 -0.18 16.41
CA SER A 47 -3.73 -1.29 17.04
C SER A 47 -5.21 -0.98 17.25
N LEU A 48 -6.02 -2.01 17.49
CA LEU A 48 -7.44 -1.82 17.82
C LEU A 48 -7.62 -0.94 19.07
N GLU A 49 -6.76 -1.11 20.07
CA GLU A 49 -6.79 -0.33 21.31
C GLU A 49 -6.47 1.15 21.07
N GLU A 50 -5.48 1.45 20.23
CA GLU A 50 -5.12 2.83 19.89
C GLU A 50 -6.22 3.53 19.10
N ILE A 51 -6.91 2.80 18.23
CA ILE A 51 -8.09 3.29 17.50
C ILE A 51 -9.20 3.59 18.51
N GLN A 52 -9.53 2.66 19.39
CA GLN A 52 -10.60 2.82 20.38
C GLN A 52 -10.32 4.02 21.30
N LYS A 53 -9.10 4.14 21.81
CA LYS A 53 -8.68 5.27 22.65
C LYS A 53 -8.86 6.62 21.96
N LYS A 54 -8.55 6.72 20.66
CA LYS A 54 -8.75 7.96 19.89
C LYS A 54 -10.22 8.28 19.67
N LEU A 55 -11.06 7.26 19.45
CA LEU A 55 -12.51 7.41 19.32
C LEU A 55 -13.14 7.88 20.63
N ASP A 56 -12.77 7.25 21.75
CA ASP A 56 -13.29 7.60 23.08
C ASP A 56 -12.90 9.04 23.45
N ALA A 57 -11.64 9.42 23.22
CA ALA A 57 -11.19 10.78 23.45
C ALA A 57 -11.96 11.81 22.62
N ALA A 58 -12.35 11.48 21.38
CA ALA A 58 -13.17 12.35 20.55
C ALA A 58 -14.62 12.45 21.07
N HIS A 59 -15.16 11.34 21.55
CA HIS A 59 -16.49 11.28 22.13
C HIS A 59 -16.58 12.08 23.44
N GLU A 60 -15.60 11.99 24.32
CA GLU A 60 -15.57 12.77 25.56
C GLU A 60 -15.45 14.27 25.28
N ARG A 61 -14.63 14.69 24.29
CA ARG A 61 -14.58 16.10 23.86
C ARG A 61 -15.96 16.60 23.41
N ARG A 62 -16.73 15.77 22.69
CA ARG A 62 -18.09 16.11 22.27
C ARG A 62 -19.01 16.30 23.47
N LYS A 63 -19.04 15.34 24.41
CA LYS A 63 -19.86 15.45 25.63
C LYS A 63 -19.52 16.68 26.45
N CYS A 64 -18.23 16.97 26.63
CA CYS A 64 -17.80 18.16 27.35
C CYS A 64 -18.32 19.44 26.69
N GLN A 65 -18.24 19.53 25.35
CA GLN A 65 -18.74 20.69 24.62
C GLN A 65 -20.28 20.83 24.74
N GLU A 66 -21.01 19.72 24.64
CA GLU A 66 -22.48 19.71 24.82
C GLU A 66 -22.87 20.14 26.24
N ALA A 67 -22.15 19.66 27.27
CA ALA A 67 -22.40 20.02 28.65
C ALA A 67 -22.14 21.51 28.94
N GLU A 68 -21.10 22.11 28.36
CA GLU A 68 -20.83 23.54 28.50
C GLU A 68 -21.91 24.39 27.80
N LEU A 69 -22.42 23.97 26.64
CA LEU A 69 -23.52 24.67 25.96
C LEU A 69 -24.82 24.64 26.78
N LEU A 70 -25.13 23.52 27.45
CA LEU A 70 -26.35 23.37 28.25
C LEU A 70 -26.31 24.12 29.59
N LYS A 71 -25.15 24.62 30.02
CA LYS A 71 -25.00 25.41 31.27
C LYS A 71 -25.37 26.89 31.10
N HIS A 72 -25.54 27.37 29.87
CA HIS A 72 -25.90 28.75 29.53
C HIS A 72 -27.39 28.90 29.22
#